data_AF-A0AAN9BY66-F1
#
_entry.id   AF-A0AAN9BY66-F1
#
_cell.length_a   1.000
_cell.length_b   1.000
_cell.length_c   1.000
_cell.angle_alpha   90.00
_cell.angle_beta   90.00
_cell.angle_gamma   90.00
#
_symmetry.space_group_name_H-M   'P 1'
#
loop_
_entity.id
_entity.type
_entity.pdbx_description
1 polymer ?
#
loop_
_entity_poly.entity_id
_entity_poly.type
_entity_poly.pdbx_seq_one_letter_code
_entity_poly.pdbx_strand_id
1 'polypeptide(L)'
;MASTYVRCIPGDEKMQITVEYCHEGSTSRAYNLDRKQFEEVGTALNRLKTNLAKSLFKKKKKKKNVPANSSAGEDREEDAENNLNVLIINTNGRKVDETVPNNTAWIEGNRLRIGNTDIPISVNAPTVKLLPLPSSIMAGFPVFPRFELEFADLQNSVFTWERLESSPKEEVLGAEGGDSNSDNSAVSHKCFDQIYTPTTADIDFRLKLTCVPGRNGQVGREDFVVSDDVKPGPGVCPFETRHLFTPTRTEPDGFRVVSYNLLADIYSDSEFAREVLFPHCPPYALDMDYRRQLLLKEITGYNADIICLQEVDRKVFENELLPSLDLLGYTGSLKVKGQQGCEGVAIFIHRDKFRIVSQEDVSLTEMMLSDPACSDLRASVEKLPKLQAKMDERSTVLQTMVVESLQQRGKYLCLANTHLYFHPAASHVRLLQGATSVRHIEAVCRPYIQQGKSIAVVFCGDFNSSPSQGIVQLMTKKNVPQDYGDWSSGKENYQVNLALPLPSKYTKYSKPNNSHHLAIEEAKILFL
;
A
#
# COMPACT_ATOMS: atom_id res chain seq x y z
N MET A 1 27.26 -9.59 17.19
CA MET A 1 27.89 -10.77 16.58
C MET A 1 28.26 -10.44 15.14
N ALA A 2 29.27 -11.10 14.57
CA ALA A 2 29.59 -10.93 13.15
C ALA A 2 28.65 -11.82 12.31
N SER A 3 28.24 -11.34 11.14
CA SER A 3 27.32 -12.06 10.24
C SER A 3 27.60 -11.73 8.79
N THR A 4 27.44 -12.69 7.89
CA THR A 4 27.58 -12.49 6.43
C THR A 4 26.27 -12.86 5.75
N TYR A 5 25.66 -11.91 5.06
CA TYR A 5 24.44 -12.09 4.30
C TYR A 5 24.73 -11.96 2.81
N VAL A 6 24.13 -12.86 2.03
CA VAL A 6 24.29 -12.87 0.58
C VAL A 6 22.91 -12.92 -0.05
N ARG A 7 22.55 -11.88 -0.78
CA ARG A 7 21.34 -11.84 -1.62
C ARG A 7 21.75 -12.16 -3.05
N CYS A 8 21.38 -13.35 -3.53
CA CYS A 8 21.68 -13.83 -4.87
C CYS A 8 20.42 -14.41 -5.53
N ILE A 9 19.86 -13.69 -6.50
CA ILE A 9 18.65 -14.13 -7.23
C ILE A 9 19.07 -14.67 -8.60
N PRO A 10 18.67 -15.89 -8.98
CA PRO A 10 18.94 -16.41 -10.31
C PRO A 10 18.38 -15.49 -11.41
N GLY A 11 19.24 -15.08 -12.35
CA GLY A 11 18.87 -14.21 -13.47
C GLY A 11 19.24 -12.74 -13.30
N ASP A 12 19.51 -12.28 -12.07
CA ASP A 12 20.03 -10.92 -11.84
C ASP A 12 21.49 -10.81 -12.32
N GLU A 13 21.88 -9.66 -12.88
CA GLU A 13 23.30 -9.42 -13.27
C GLU A 13 24.22 -9.39 -12.03
N LYS A 14 23.67 -8.91 -10.91
CA LYS A 14 24.41 -8.64 -9.69
C LYS A 14 23.85 -9.38 -8.48
N MET A 15 24.64 -9.42 -7.42
CA MET A 15 24.30 -9.92 -6.10
C MET A 15 24.82 -8.96 -5.04
N GLN A 16 24.14 -8.94 -3.89
CA GLN A 16 24.53 -8.10 -2.76
C GLN A 16 25.15 -8.97 -1.67
N ILE A 17 26.26 -8.50 -1.12
CA ILE A 17 26.98 -9.14 -0.03
C ILE A 17 27.12 -8.12 1.10
N THR A 18 26.57 -8.44 2.26
CA THR A 18 26.64 -7.61 3.47
C THR A 18 27.39 -8.37 4.54
N VAL A 19 28.52 -7.83 4.97
CA VAL A 19 29.32 -8.39 6.07
C VAL A 19 29.24 -7.44 7.24
N GLU A 20 28.68 -7.87 8.36
CA GLU A 20 28.77 -7.17 9.63
C GLU A 20 29.93 -7.73 10.41
N TYR A 21 30.91 -6.89 10.70
CA TYR A 21 32.12 -7.30 11.39
C TYR A 21 32.48 -6.29 12.48
N CYS A 22 32.91 -6.83 13.62
CA CYS A 22 33.38 -6.10 14.77
C CYS A 22 34.81 -6.56 15.06
N HIS A 23 35.73 -5.61 15.20
CA HIS A 23 37.11 -5.90 15.58
C HIS A 23 37.35 -5.52 17.03
N GLU A 24 37.79 -6.48 17.86
CA GLU A 24 38.33 -6.27 19.21
C GLU A 24 37.54 -5.25 20.08
N GLY A 25 36.23 -5.44 20.20
CA GLY A 25 35.38 -4.59 21.09
C GLY A 25 34.97 -3.23 20.51
N SER A 26 35.28 -2.94 19.24
CA SER A 26 34.75 -1.76 18.54
C SER A 26 33.28 -1.92 18.13
N THR A 27 32.61 -0.82 17.80
CA THR A 27 31.25 -0.86 17.25
C THR A 27 31.22 -1.68 15.94
N SER A 28 30.32 -2.66 15.86
CA SER A 28 30.08 -3.44 14.65
C SER A 28 29.80 -2.53 13.46
N ARG A 29 30.40 -2.83 12.31
CA ARG A 29 30.21 -2.07 11.07
C ARG A 29 29.76 -3.00 9.95
N ALA A 30 28.79 -2.55 9.17
CA ALA A 30 28.35 -3.22 7.95
C ALA A 30 29.24 -2.81 6.76
N TYR A 31 29.67 -3.80 5.98
CA TYR A 31 30.40 -3.67 4.73
C TYR A 31 29.55 -4.25 3.61
N ASN A 32 28.98 -3.38 2.78
CA ASN A 32 28.11 -3.75 1.68
C ASN A 32 28.87 -3.76 0.36
N LEU A 33 28.65 -4.79 -0.45
CA LEU A 33 29.20 -4.96 -1.79
C LEU A 33 28.06 -5.28 -2.75
N ASP A 34 28.05 -4.60 -3.89
CA ASP A 34 27.19 -4.91 -5.04
C ASP A 34 28.09 -5.39 -6.18
N ARG A 35 28.02 -6.69 -6.50
CA ARG A 35 29.00 -7.41 -7.33
C ARG A 35 28.31 -8.19 -8.43
N LYS A 36 28.99 -8.42 -9.56
CA LYS A 36 28.44 -9.24 -10.64
C LYS A 36 28.38 -10.70 -10.20
N GLN A 37 27.33 -11.41 -10.57
CA GLN A 37 27.19 -12.82 -10.20
C GLN A 37 28.26 -13.71 -10.85
N PHE A 38 28.63 -13.39 -12.08
CA PHE A 38 29.54 -14.19 -12.91
C PHE A 38 30.99 -13.68 -12.92
N GLU A 39 31.34 -12.68 -12.12
CA GLU A 39 32.74 -12.32 -11.95
C GLU A 39 33.42 -13.22 -10.91
N GLU A 40 34.73 -13.36 -11.03
CA GLU A 40 35.57 -14.14 -10.12
C GLU A 40 35.47 -13.60 -8.68
N VAL A 41 35.28 -14.51 -7.72
CA VAL A 41 35.09 -14.18 -6.30
C VAL A 41 36.29 -13.47 -5.69
N GLY A 42 37.51 -13.72 -6.20
CA GLY A 42 38.72 -13.00 -5.80
C GLY A 42 38.57 -11.49 -5.91
N THR A 43 37.84 -10.99 -6.91
CA THR A 43 37.57 -9.56 -7.08
C THR A 43 36.72 -9.00 -5.93
N ALA A 44 35.68 -9.74 -5.53
CA ALA A 44 34.81 -9.36 -4.41
C ALA A 44 35.57 -9.41 -3.07
N LEU A 45 36.36 -10.47 -2.84
CA LEU A 45 37.14 -10.65 -1.62
C LEU A 45 38.23 -9.59 -1.47
N ASN A 46 38.94 -9.24 -2.54
CA ASN A 46 39.94 -8.16 -2.53
C ASN A 46 39.31 -6.79 -2.23
N ARG A 47 38.10 -6.54 -2.76
CA ARG A 47 37.36 -5.32 -2.44
C ARG A 47 36.95 -5.29 -0.97
N LEU A 48 36.46 -6.40 -0.43
CA LEU A 48 36.11 -6.53 0.98
C LEU A 48 37.34 -6.32 1.89
N LYS A 49 38.45 -6.98 1.57
CA LYS A 49 39.74 -6.84 2.26
C LYS A 49 40.17 -5.37 2.31
N THR A 50 40.12 -4.68 1.18
CA THR A 50 40.46 -3.25 1.08
C THR A 50 39.54 -2.37 1.94
N ASN A 51 38.24 -2.66 1.98
CA ASN A 51 37.28 -1.89 2.79
C ASN A 51 37.50 -2.11 4.29
N LEU A 52 37.77 -3.35 4.69
CA LEU A 52 38.10 -3.73 6.07
C LEU A 52 39.40 -3.05 6.51
N ALA A 53 40.48 -3.22 5.75
CA ALA A 53 41.79 -2.60 5.97
C ALA A 53 41.69 -1.09 6.25
N LYS A 54 41.01 -0.36 5.35
CA LYS A 54 40.77 1.10 5.50
C LYS A 54 40.07 1.47 6.80
N SER A 55 39.19 0.62 7.31
CA SER A 55 38.41 0.90 8.51
C SER A 55 39.16 0.53 9.80
N LEU A 56 39.97 -0.53 9.77
CA LEU A 56 40.70 -1.05 10.91
C LEU A 56 41.97 -0.23 11.19
N PHE A 57 42.70 0.16 10.13
CA PHE A 57 44.05 0.71 10.28
C PHE A 57 44.13 2.25 10.09
N LYS A 58 43.10 2.95 9.58
CA LYS A 58 43.16 4.42 9.41
C LYS A 58 42.96 5.25 10.69
N LYS A 59 42.48 4.69 11.82
CA LYS A 59 42.15 5.49 13.02
C LYS A 59 43.35 5.96 13.86
N LYS A 60 44.58 5.49 13.61
CA LYS A 60 45.76 5.87 14.44
C LYS A 60 46.62 7.03 13.93
N LYS A 61 46.40 7.55 12.71
CA LYS A 61 47.23 8.65 12.15
C LYS A 61 46.93 10.06 12.68
N LYS A 62 46.00 10.27 13.63
CA LYS A 62 45.59 11.64 14.06
C LYS A 62 46.15 12.16 15.41
N LYS A 63 47.14 11.51 16.02
CA LYS A 63 47.91 12.11 17.14
C LYS A 63 49.37 11.60 17.14
N LYS A 64 50.29 12.38 16.57
CA LYS A 64 51.64 12.64 17.13
C LYS A 64 52.41 13.60 16.19
N ASN A 65 52.48 14.88 16.57
CA ASN A 65 53.65 15.70 16.29
C ASN A 65 54.71 15.32 17.33
N VAL A 66 55.61 14.39 17.00
CA VAL A 66 56.85 14.13 17.75
C VAL A 66 57.95 13.80 16.71
N PRO A 67 59.21 14.26 16.88
CA PRO A 67 60.22 14.20 15.83
C PRO A 67 60.68 12.78 15.52
N ALA A 68 61.18 12.62 14.30
CA ALA A 68 61.68 11.38 13.70
C ALA A 68 62.72 10.65 14.58
N ASN A 69 62.33 9.49 15.09
CA ASN A 69 63.17 8.28 15.18
C ASN A 69 62.37 7.11 15.75
N SER A 70 61.57 6.46 14.90
CA SER A 70 61.16 5.06 15.08
C SER A 70 60.44 4.56 13.82
N SER A 71 61.18 4.05 12.83
CA SER A 71 60.62 3.43 11.61
C SER A 71 59.95 2.07 11.85
N ALA A 72 60.17 1.44 13.01
CA ALA A 72 59.66 0.09 13.31
C ALA A 72 58.14 -0.01 13.60
N GLY A 73 57.44 1.12 13.71
CA GLY A 73 56.01 1.17 14.03
C GLY A 73 55.09 1.25 12.80
N GLU A 74 55.55 1.86 11.71
CA GLU A 74 54.77 2.02 10.47
C GLU A 74 54.84 0.75 9.60
N ASP A 75 56.01 0.10 9.53
CA ASP A 75 56.19 -1.16 8.79
C ASP A 75 55.28 -2.29 9.32
N ARG A 76 55.05 -2.35 10.65
CA ARG A 76 54.17 -3.37 11.27
C ARG A 76 52.68 -3.15 10.98
N GLU A 77 52.26 -1.90 10.77
CA GLU A 77 50.86 -1.59 10.43
C GLU A 77 50.58 -1.85 8.93
N GLU A 78 51.54 -1.57 8.04
CA GLU A 78 51.46 -1.98 6.61
C GLU A 78 51.49 -3.50 6.42
N ASP A 79 52.31 -4.22 7.19
CA ASP A 79 52.34 -5.69 7.18
C ASP A 79 51.03 -6.32 7.68
N ALA A 80 50.38 -5.71 8.67
CA ALA A 80 49.07 -6.15 9.18
C ALA A 80 47.93 -5.83 8.20
N GLU A 81 48.01 -4.69 7.50
CA GLU A 81 47.07 -4.30 6.44
C GLU A 81 47.16 -5.26 5.22
N ASN A 82 48.37 -5.70 4.87
CA ASN A 82 48.61 -6.67 3.80
C ASN A 82 48.27 -8.13 4.19
N ASN A 83 48.33 -8.50 5.47
CA ASN A 83 48.07 -9.86 5.95
C ASN A 83 46.61 -10.13 6.41
N LEU A 84 45.67 -9.22 6.18
CA LEU A 84 44.26 -9.48 6.49
C LEU A 84 43.71 -10.58 5.55
N ASN A 85 43.66 -11.81 6.04
CA ASN A 85 43.13 -12.95 5.28
C ASN A 85 41.60 -12.85 5.17
N VAL A 86 41.09 -12.70 3.95
CA VAL A 86 39.65 -12.68 3.64
C VAL A 86 39.38 -13.75 2.60
N LEU A 87 38.75 -14.85 3.00
CA LEU A 87 38.52 -16.01 2.13
C LEU A 87 37.24 -16.74 2.48
N ILE A 88 36.65 -17.43 1.49
CA ILE A 88 35.48 -18.27 1.69
C ILE A 88 35.93 -19.72 1.92
N ILE A 89 35.30 -20.37 2.88
CA ILE A 89 35.50 -21.77 3.24
C ILE A 89 34.22 -22.54 2.93
N ASN A 90 34.33 -23.60 2.14
CA ASN A 90 33.21 -24.46 1.81
C ASN A 90 32.84 -25.40 2.98
N THR A 91 31.78 -26.19 2.81
CA THR A 91 31.29 -27.16 3.80
C THR A 91 32.31 -28.22 4.19
N ASN A 92 33.27 -28.53 3.30
CA ASN A 92 34.36 -29.48 3.54
C ASN A 92 35.58 -28.85 4.25
N GLY A 93 35.49 -27.59 4.68
CA GLY A 93 36.59 -26.88 5.35
C GLY A 93 37.73 -26.43 4.43
N ARG A 94 37.54 -26.47 3.09
CA ARG A 94 38.55 -26.07 2.11
C ARG A 94 38.32 -24.63 1.64
N LYS A 95 39.40 -23.91 1.36
CA LYS A 95 39.36 -22.60 0.70
C LYS A 95 38.70 -22.75 -0.67
N VAL A 96 37.73 -21.89 -0.97
CA VAL A 96 37.14 -21.77 -2.31
C VAL A 96 38.15 -21.06 -3.22
N ASP A 97 38.36 -21.59 -4.43
CA ASP A 97 39.27 -20.99 -5.42
C ASP A 97 38.76 -19.61 -5.85
N GLU A 98 39.67 -18.64 -5.95
CA GLU A 98 39.31 -17.24 -6.21
C GLU A 98 38.81 -16.98 -7.64
N THR A 99 39.03 -17.91 -8.57
CA THR A 99 38.50 -17.88 -9.95
C THR A 99 37.05 -18.34 -10.05
N VAL A 100 36.51 -18.95 -8.98
CA VAL A 100 35.10 -19.39 -8.96
C VAL A 100 34.18 -18.17 -9.05
N PRO A 101 33.12 -18.20 -9.86
CA PRO A 101 32.14 -17.12 -9.93
C PRO A 101 31.49 -16.84 -8.58
N ASN A 102 31.16 -15.57 -8.29
CA ASN A 102 30.53 -15.18 -7.02
C ASN A 102 29.25 -15.98 -6.71
N ASN A 103 28.36 -16.17 -7.69
CA ASN A 103 27.11 -16.90 -7.46
C ASN A 103 27.31 -18.38 -7.10
N THR A 104 28.45 -18.98 -7.45
CA THR A 104 28.81 -20.32 -6.98
C THR A 104 29.53 -20.23 -5.63
N ALA A 105 30.56 -19.39 -5.53
CA ALA A 105 31.44 -19.33 -4.38
C ALA A 105 30.73 -18.92 -3.08
N TRP A 106 29.82 -17.95 -3.14
CA TRP A 106 29.09 -17.48 -1.96
C TRP A 106 27.90 -18.37 -1.59
N ILE A 107 27.34 -19.12 -2.55
CA ILE A 107 26.21 -20.04 -2.30
C ILE A 107 26.71 -21.38 -1.74
N GLU A 108 27.76 -21.95 -2.33
CA GLU A 108 28.40 -23.18 -1.85
C GLU A 108 29.33 -22.92 -0.65
N GLY A 109 29.69 -21.66 -0.45
CA GLY A 109 30.45 -21.18 0.70
C GLY A 109 29.68 -21.36 2.00
N ASN A 110 30.32 -21.96 3.00
CA ASN A 110 29.74 -22.15 4.32
C ASN A 110 30.08 -20.96 5.24
N ARG A 111 31.34 -20.51 5.23
CA ARG A 111 31.83 -19.45 6.13
C ARG A 111 32.77 -18.50 5.41
N LEU A 112 32.69 -17.21 5.76
CA LEU A 112 33.66 -16.19 5.42
C LEU A 112 34.67 -16.09 6.57
N ARG A 113 35.94 -16.32 6.28
CA ARG A 113 37.04 -16.13 7.23
C ARG A 113 37.64 -14.74 7.06
N ILE A 114 37.69 -13.96 8.15
CA ILE A 114 38.35 -12.65 8.22
C ILE A 114 39.38 -12.70 9.35
N GLY A 115 40.66 -12.72 9.00
CA GLY A 115 41.74 -13.00 9.95
C GLY A 115 41.56 -14.38 10.58
N ASN A 116 41.30 -14.42 11.89
CA ASN A 116 41.03 -15.65 12.65
C ASN A 116 39.53 -15.87 12.95
N THR A 117 38.65 -15.01 12.43
CA THR A 117 37.22 -15.06 12.71
C THR A 117 36.47 -15.75 11.59
N ASP A 118 35.74 -16.82 11.90
CA ASP A 118 34.88 -17.53 10.96
C ASP A 118 33.41 -17.11 11.11
N ILE A 119 32.90 -16.44 10.09
CA ILE A 119 31.55 -15.89 10.06
C ILE A 119 30.69 -16.79 9.16
N PRO A 120 29.56 -17.33 9.63
CA PRO A 120 28.66 -18.09 8.76
C PRO A 120 28.12 -17.23 7.61
N ILE A 121 27.98 -17.83 6.44
CA ILE A 121 27.37 -17.21 5.26
C ILE A 121 25.90 -17.62 5.21
N SER A 122 25.01 -16.64 5.22
CA SER A 122 23.57 -16.81 5.11
C SER A 122 23.11 -16.33 3.74
N VAL A 123 22.80 -17.26 2.85
CA VAL A 123 22.34 -16.96 1.47
C VAL A 123 20.82 -16.89 1.45
N ASN A 124 20.28 -15.80 0.91
CA ASN A 124 18.84 -15.56 0.74
C ASN A 124 18.04 -15.88 2.01
N ALA A 125 18.61 -15.51 3.17
CA ALA A 125 17.97 -15.73 4.45
C ALA A 125 16.69 -14.89 4.54
N PRO A 126 15.68 -15.36 5.29
CA PRO A 126 14.50 -14.55 5.58
C PRO A 126 14.92 -13.16 6.05
N THR A 127 14.38 -12.13 5.41
CA THR A 127 14.75 -10.74 5.67
C THR A 127 13.48 -9.92 5.78
N VAL A 128 13.45 -9.01 6.73
CA VAL A 128 12.41 -8.00 6.89
C VAL A 128 13.05 -6.63 6.91
N LYS A 129 12.35 -5.66 6.35
CA LYS A 129 12.61 -4.25 6.52
C LYS A 129 11.32 -3.59 6.98
N LEU A 130 11.28 -3.14 8.22
CA LEU A 130 10.18 -2.37 8.76
C LEU A 130 10.32 -0.90 8.32
N LEU A 131 9.22 -0.31 7.85
CA LEU A 131 9.18 1.11 7.50
C LEU A 131 8.69 1.92 8.70
N PRO A 132 9.00 3.24 8.74
CA PRO A 132 8.54 4.10 9.83
C PRO A 132 7.03 4.01 10.04
N LEU A 133 6.66 3.89 11.31
CA LEU A 133 5.28 3.91 11.77
C LEU A 133 4.64 5.29 11.52
N PRO A 134 3.29 5.37 11.51
CA PRO A 134 2.59 6.64 11.43
C PRO A 134 3.09 7.66 12.46
N SER A 135 3.29 8.91 12.04
CA SER A 135 3.66 10.05 12.91
C SER A 135 2.56 10.41 13.93
N SER A 136 1.34 9.97 13.64
CA SER A 136 0.18 10.10 14.50
C SER A 136 -0.32 8.69 14.75
N ILE A 137 -0.27 8.26 16.02
CA ILE A 137 -0.87 7.03 16.51
C ILE A 137 -1.83 7.42 17.61
N MET A 138 -3.08 6.96 17.52
CA MET A 138 -4.13 7.31 18.47
C MET A 138 -4.66 6.10 19.23
N ALA A 139 -4.93 6.28 20.52
CA ALA A 139 -5.66 5.30 21.33
C ALA A 139 -7.03 5.00 20.69
N GLY A 140 -7.31 3.71 20.52
CA GLY A 140 -8.53 3.18 19.90
C GLY A 140 -8.50 3.09 18.37
N PHE A 141 -7.35 3.34 17.72
CA PHE A 141 -7.20 3.28 16.26
C PHE A 141 -6.15 2.24 15.87
N PRO A 142 -6.48 1.28 14.99
CA PRO A 142 -5.53 0.24 14.58
C PRO A 142 -4.33 0.81 13.84
N VAL A 143 -3.14 0.39 14.25
CA VAL A 143 -1.86 0.70 13.60
C VAL A 143 -1.49 -0.45 12.68
N PHE A 144 -1.53 -0.16 11.38
CA PHE A 144 -1.10 -1.08 10.34
C PHE A 144 0.37 -0.83 10.02
N PRO A 145 1.29 -1.75 10.35
CA PRO A 145 2.69 -1.54 10.02
C PRO A 145 2.95 -1.76 8.54
N ARG A 146 3.95 -1.04 8.04
CA ARG A 146 4.44 -1.22 6.67
C ARG A 146 5.78 -1.92 6.72
N PHE A 147 5.95 -2.94 5.89
CA PHE A 147 7.16 -3.74 5.88
C PHE A 147 7.37 -4.44 4.54
N GLU A 148 8.63 -4.71 4.22
CA GLU A 148 9.05 -5.49 3.06
C GLU A 148 9.62 -6.81 3.57
N LEU A 149 9.05 -7.94 3.12
CA LEU A 149 9.60 -9.27 3.38
C LEU A 149 10.34 -9.77 2.14
N GLU A 150 11.56 -10.25 2.32
CA GLU A 150 12.34 -10.89 1.27
C GLU A 150 12.81 -12.28 1.73
N PHE A 151 12.59 -13.29 0.90
CA PHE A 151 12.82 -14.70 1.24
C PHE A 151 12.17 -15.15 2.57
N ALA A 152 11.17 -14.39 3.04
CA ALA A 152 10.39 -14.64 4.24
C ALA A 152 8.92 -14.76 3.83
N ASP A 153 8.12 -15.41 4.67
CA ASP A 153 6.68 -15.44 4.52
C ASP A 153 6.00 -14.92 5.79
N LEU A 154 4.83 -14.30 5.61
CA LEU A 154 4.13 -13.63 6.70
C LEU A 154 3.75 -14.61 7.81
N GLN A 155 3.35 -15.83 7.43
CA GLN A 155 2.85 -16.89 8.31
C GLN A 155 3.94 -17.48 9.23
N ASN A 156 5.20 -17.48 8.82
CA ASN A 156 6.34 -17.94 9.62
C ASN A 156 7.11 -16.78 10.27
N SER A 157 6.69 -15.53 10.05
CA SER A 157 7.31 -14.34 10.66
C SER A 157 6.60 -13.98 11.96
N VAL A 158 7.36 -13.53 12.96
CA VAL A 158 6.83 -13.18 14.29
C VAL A 158 6.91 -11.68 14.50
N PHE A 159 5.76 -11.06 14.75
CA PHE A 159 5.66 -9.64 15.10
C PHE A 159 5.44 -9.51 16.61
N THR A 160 6.07 -8.51 17.22
CA THR A 160 5.92 -8.24 18.65
C THR A 160 5.83 -6.75 18.87
N TRP A 161 4.72 -6.32 19.47
CA TRP A 161 4.55 -4.96 19.95
C TRP A 161 4.96 -4.85 21.42
N GLU A 162 5.70 -3.80 21.76
CA GLU A 162 6.10 -3.48 23.13
C GLU A 162 5.88 -2.00 23.42
N ARG A 163 5.40 -1.70 24.62
CA ARG A 163 5.32 -0.33 25.12
C ARG A 163 6.68 0.11 25.67
N LEU A 164 7.15 1.27 25.24
CA LEU A 164 8.36 1.91 25.74
C LEU A 164 8.00 3.18 26.51
N GLU A 165 8.69 3.42 27.63
CA GLU A 165 8.62 4.71 28.30
C GLU A 165 8.98 5.83 27.33
N SER A 166 8.19 6.91 27.37
CA SER A 166 8.56 8.15 26.71
C SER A 166 9.92 8.60 27.24
N SER A 167 10.75 9.17 26.36
CA SER A 167 12.00 9.78 26.79
C SER A 167 11.69 10.74 27.94
N PRO A 168 12.47 10.78 29.04
CA PRO A 168 12.23 11.76 30.08
C PRO A 168 12.18 13.14 29.44
N LYS A 169 11.02 13.79 29.52
CA LYS A 169 10.91 15.22 29.19
C LYS A 169 11.98 15.89 30.04
N GLU A 170 12.92 16.62 29.42
CA GLU A 170 13.98 17.33 30.15
C GLU A 170 13.37 17.96 31.40
N GLU A 171 13.66 17.37 32.56
CA GLU A 171 13.35 17.98 33.82
C GLU A 171 14.10 19.30 33.81
N VAL A 172 13.36 20.39 33.97
CA VAL A 172 13.93 21.68 34.29
C VAL A 172 14.84 21.46 35.51
N LEU A 173 16.15 21.52 35.28
CA LEU A 173 17.20 21.27 36.25
C LEU A 173 16.89 21.99 37.57
N GLY A 174 16.61 21.22 38.62
CA GLY A 174 16.27 21.82 39.90
C GLY A 174 15.91 20.85 41.02
N ALA A 175 16.64 19.74 41.22
CA ALA A 175 16.80 19.12 42.54
C ALA A 175 17.91 18.07 42.53
N GLU A 176 18.80 18.15 43.52
CA GLU A 176 19.91 17.24 43.74
C GLU A 176 19.46 15.87 44.27
N GLY A 177 20.22 14.83 43.89
CA GLY A 177 20.53 13.71 44.77
C GLY A 177 19.50 12.58 44.87
N GLY A 178 19.77 11.46 44.20
CA GLY A 178 19.05 10.22 44.43
C GLY A 178 19.62 9.05 43.64
N ASP A 179 20.54 8.33 44.26
CA ASP A 179 21.00 7.02 43.81
C ASP A 179 19.80 6.07 43.71
N SER A 180 19.49 5.58 42.51
CA SER A 180 18.52 4.49 42.35
C SER A 180 18.93 3.58 41.20
N ASN A 181 19.61 2.49 41.58
CA ASN A 181 19.49 1.21 40.89
C ASN A 181 18.00 0.89 40.76
N SER A 182 17.43 1.09 39.57
CA SER A 182 16.16 0.48 39.19
C SER A 182 16.44 -0.49 38.05
N ASP A 183 16.37 -1.77 38.40
CA ASP A 183 16.12 -2.86 37.47
C ASP A 183 14.78 -2.55 36.79
N ASN A 184 14.82 -1.80 35.70
CA ASN A 184 13.63 -1.35 34.97
C ASN A 184 13.12 -2.49 34.08
N SER A 185 12.69 -3.60 34.68
CA SER A 185 11.87 -4.60 34.00
C SER A 185 10.43 -4.07 33.93
N ALA A 186 10.22 -3.02 33.13
CA ALA A 186 8.89 -2.55 32.80
C ALA A 186 8.16 -3.68 32.04
N VAL A 187 7.07 -4.15 32.62
CA VAL A 187 6.23 -5.22 32.06
C VAL A 187 5.74 -4.77 30.68
N SER A 188 6.37 -5.28 29.61
CA SER A 188 5.95 -5.02 28.25
C SER A 188 4.69 -5.82 27.97
N HIS A 189 3.57 -5.13 27.70
CA HIS A 189 2.43 -5.77 27.08
C HIS A 189 2.88 -6.23 25.69
N LYS A 190 3.04 -7.55 25.52
CA LYS A 190 3.41 -8.17 24.26
C LYS A 190 2.16 -8.61 23.51
N CYS A 191 1.98 -8.08 22.31
CA CYS A 191 0.96 -8.54 21.35
C CYS A 191 1.68 -9.23 20.18
N PHE A 192 1.17 -10.40 19.78
CA PHE A 192 1.74 -11.25 18.72
C PHE A 192 0.92 -11.19 17.42
N ASP A 193 0.43 -10.01 17.08
CA ASP A 193 -0.26 -9.72 15.83
C ASP A 193 0.53 -8.69 15.02
N GLN A 194 0.31 -8.67 13.70
CA GLN A 194 0.89 -7.63 12.85
C GLN A 194 0.31 -6.26 13.22
N ILE A 195 -1.00 -6.21 13.48
CA ILE A 195 -1.75 -4.97 13.74
C ILE A 195 -1.92 -4.80 15.25
N TYR A 196 -1.64 -3.60 15.76
CA TYR A 196 -1.88 -3.26 17.16
C TYR A 196 -2.88 -2.10 17.25
N THR A 197 -3.88 -2.21 18.12
CA THR A 197 -4.79 -1.10 18.44
C THR A 197 -4.43 -0.57 19.81
N PRO A 198 -3.77 0.60 19.91
CA PRO A 198 -3.39 1.18 21.20
C PRO A 198 -4.62 1.45 22.05
N THR A 199 -4.46 1.33 23.36
CA THR A 199 -5.50 1.61 24.35
C THR A 199 -5.25 2.97 25.01
N THR A 200 -6.18 3.41 25.86
CA THR A 200 -5.96 4.61 26.68
C THR A 200 -4.78 4.48 27.64
N ALA A 201 -4.37 3.24 27.99
CA ALA A 201 -3.20 2.98 28.81
C ALA A 201 -1.86 3.13 28.06
N ASP A 202 -1.90 3.29 26.74
CA ASP A 202 -0.71 3.51 25.92
C ASP A 202 -0.44 4.99 25.66
N ILE A 203 -1.37 5.89 26.02
CA ILE A 203 -1.20 7.35 25.84
C ILE A 203 0.07 7.84 26.54
N ASP A 204 0.81 8.72 25.87
CA ASP A 204 2.11 9.27 26.30
C ASP A 204 3.26 8.23 26.37
N PHE A 205 3.05 7.01 25.88
CA PHE A 205 4.10 6.02 25.65
C PHE A 205 4.40 5.88 24.16
N ARG A 206 5.60 5.38 23.85
CA ARG A 206 5.98 4.99 22.49
C ARG A 206 5.73 3.51 22.29
N LEU A 207 5.49 3.11 21.05
CA LEU A 207 5.31 1.72 20.67
C LEU A 207 6.52 1.27 19.86
N LYS A 208 7.08 0.11 20.22
CA LYS A 208 8.10 -0.58 19.44
C LYS A 208 7.45 -1.78 18.77
N LEU A 209 7.52 -1.82 17.44
CA LEU A 209 7.26 -3.03 16.69
C LEU A 209 8.58 -3.70 16.36
N THR A 210 8.70 -4.98 16.70
CA THR A 210 9.80 -5.85 16.28
C THR A 210 9.25 -6.93 15.35
N CYS A 211 9.96 -7.26 14.28
CA CYS A 211 9.64 -8.39 13.42
C CYS A 211 10.85 -9.31 13.28
N VAL A 212 10.64 -10.60 13.53
CA VAL A 212 11.60 -11.66 13.25
C VAL A 212 11.09 -12.41 12.00
N PRO A 213 11.73 -12.26 10.83
CA PRO A 213 11.26 -12.89 9.61
C PRO A 213 11.53 -14.39 9.63
N GLY A 214 10.62 -15.18 9.07
CA GLY A 214 10.78 -16.62 8.97
C GLY A 214 10.32 -17.20 7.64
N ARG A 215 10.86 -18.38 7.30
CA ARG A 215 10.42 -19.19 6.16
C ARG A 215 10.89 -20.63 6.33
N ASN A 216 9.99 -21.61 6.21
CA ASN A 216 10.33 -23.04 6.22
C ASN A 216 11.24 -23.46 7.39
N GLY A 217 10.99 -22.92 8.60
CA GLY A 217 11.79 -23.19 9.80
C GLY A 217 13.12 -22.43 9.88
N GLN A 218 13.52 -21.68 8.85
CA GLN A 218 14.60 -20.71 8.93
C GLN A 218 14.09 -19.42 9.56
N VAL A 219 14.95 -18.80 10.36
CA VAL A 219 14.71 -17.53 11.02
C VAL A 219 15.78 -16.55 10.58
N GLY A 220 15.34 -15.37 10.18
CA GLY A 220 16.22 -14.28 9.79
C GLY A 220 16.53 -13.33 10.94
N ARG A 221 17.21 -12.23 10.60
CA ARG A 221 17.53 -11.20 11.57
C ARG A 221 16.29 -10.36 11.88
N GLU A 222 16.09 -10.05 13.15
CA GLU A 222 15.06 -9.12 13.57
C GLU A 222 15.32 -7.69 13.07
N ASP A 223 14.24 -6.98 12.75
CA ASP A 223 14.21 -5.54 12.55
C ASP A 223 13.20 -4.90 13.51
N PHE A 224 13.36 -3.62 13.81
CA PHE A 224 12.44 -2.90 14.70
C PHE A 224 12.23 -1.45 14.29
N VAL A 225 11.04 -0.93 14.58
CA VAL A 225 10.69 0.49 14.45
C VAL A 225 10.01 0.98 15.73
N VAL A 226 10.23 2.24 16.07
CA VAL A 226 9.65 2.89 17.26
C VAL A 226 8.81 4.07 16.80
N SER A 227 7.61 4.22 17.36
CA SER A 227 6.72 5.34 17.10
C SER A 227 7.07 6.58 17.91
N ASP A 228 6.46 7.70 17.56
CA ASP A 228 6.24 8.81 18.50
C ASP A 228 5.24 8.42 19.60
N ASP A 229 5.02 9.31 20.56
CA ASP A 229 4.08 9.08 21.67
C ASP A 229 2.65 8.87 21.14
N VAL A 230 1.95 7.87 21.69
CA VAL A 230 0.54 7.61 21.40
C VAL A 230 -0.30 8.77 21.95
N LYS A 231 -1.18 9.29 21.09
CA LYS A 231 -2.06 10.43 21.38
C LYS A 231 -3.46 9.95 21.80
N PRO A 232 -4.24 10.77 22.52
CA PRO A 232 -5.67 10.56 22.66
C PRO A 232 -6.37 10.56 21.29
N GLY A 233 -7.35 9.69 21.09
CA GLY A 233 -8.22 9.73 19.91
C GLY A 233 -9.27 10.87 19.98
N PRO A 234 -9.99 11.16 18.88
CA PRO A 234 -11.01 12.22 18.78
C PRO A 234 -12.26 12.07 19.67
N GLY A 235 -12.33 11.09 20.55
CA GLY A 235 -13.57 10.66 21.18
C GLY A 235 -14.40 9.79 20.25
N VAL A 236 -15.73 9.94 20.29
CA VAL A 236 -16.66 9.10 19.52
C VAL A 236 -16.63 9.48 18.04
N CYS A 237 -16.41 8.50 17.16
CA CYS A 237 -16.48 8.71 15.72
C CYS A 237 -17.85 8.25 15.16
N PRO A 238 -18.43 8.96 14.17
CA PRO A 238 -19.73 8.60 13.61
C PRO A 238 -19.83 7.15 13.09
N PHE A 239 -18.73 6.62 12.54
CA PHE A 239 -18.68 5.26 12.02
C PHE A 239 -18.78 4.18 13.09
N GLU A 240 -18.51 4.48 14.37
CA GLU A 240 -18.57 3.47 15.43
C GLU A 240 -20.01 2.97 15.66
N THR A 241 -21.00 3.85 15.50
CA THR A 241 -22.41 3.45 15.51
C THR A 241 -22.74 2.57 14.31
N ARG A 242 -22.14 2.83 13.14
CA ARG A 242 -22.31 2.01 11.92
C ARG A 242 -21.66 0.64 12.08
N HIS A 243 -20.52 0.56 12.78
CA HIS A 243 -19.81 -0.69 13.05
C HIS A 243 -20.60 -1.68 13.90
N LEU A 244 -21.56 -1.20 14.70
CA LEU A 244 -22.50 -2.07 15.42
C LEU A 244 -23.35 -2.94 14.46
N PHE A 245 -23.54 -2.51 13.21
CA PHE A 245 -24.24 -3.27 12.16
C PHE A 245 -23.31 -4.16 11.33
N THR A 246 -22.00 -4.07 11.57
CA THR A 246 -20.96 -4.79 10.83
C THR A 246 -19.95 -5.49 11.73
N PRO A 247 -20.36 -6.12 12.85
CA PRO A 247 -19.43 -6.64 13.86
C PRO A 247 -18.55 -7.79 13.34
N THR A 248 -19.05 -8.49 12.32
CA THR A 248 -18.37 -9.63 11.69
C THR A 248 -18.49 -9.55 10.17
N ARG A 249 -17.68 -10.39 9.52
CA ARG A 249 -17.83 -10.69 8.09
C ARG A 249 -19.19 -11.33 7.81
N THR A 250 -19.65 -11.18 6.56
CA THR A 250 -20.93 -11.74 6.12
C THR A 250 -20.84 -13.25 5.90
N GLU A 251 -21.97 -13.94 6.02
CA GLU A 251 -22.11 -15.38 5.74
C GLU A 251 -21.64 -15.77 4.32
N PRO A 252 -21.26 -17.04 4.08
CA PRO A 252 -20.73 -17.49 2.79
C PRO A 252 -21.59 -17.19 1.56
N ASP A 253 -22.91 -17.13 1.71
CA ASP A 253 -23.88 -16.87 0.63
C ASP A 253 -24.27 -15.39 0.47
N GLY A 254 -23.76 -14.52 1.34
CA GLY A 254 -23.90 -13.07 1.28
C GLY A 254 -22.59 -12.36 0.98
N PHE A 255 -22.68 -11.08 0.63
CA PHE A 255 -21.53 -10.18 0.57
C PHE A 255 -21.93 -8.77 0.97
N ARG A 256 -20.98 -8.02 1.55
CA ARG A 256 -21.15 -6.60 1.89
C ARG A 256 -20.31 -5.72 0.98
N VAL A 257 -20.89 -4.61 0.53
CA VAL A 257 -20.23 -3.65 -0.35
C VAL A 257 -20.13 -2.30 0.33
N VAL A 258 -18.97 -1.66 0.23
CA VAL A 258 -18.74 -0.26 0.63
C VAL A 258 -18.46 0.56 -0.63
N SER A 259 -19.07 1.75 -0.71
CA SER A 259 -18.75 2.79 -1.68
C SER A 259 -18.38 4.05 -0.89
N TYR A 260 -17.18 4.59 -1.06
CA TYR A 260 -16.71 5.72 -0.24
C TYR A 260 -15.70 6.62 -0.95
N ASN A 261 -16.04 7.91 -1.06
CA ASN A 261 -15.12 8.96 -1.46
C ASN A 261 -14.28 9.40 -0.25
N LEU A 262 -12.94 9.28 -0.35
CA LEU A 262 -12.02 9.48 0.77
C LEU A 262 -11.56 10.92 0.99
N LEU A 263 -11.91 11.85 0.08
CA LEU A 263 -11.32 13.18 -0.02
C LEU A 263 -9.80 13.13 -0.23
N ALA A 264 -9.35 13.27 -1.48
CA ALA A 264 -7.93 13.19 -1.82
C ALA A 264 -7.13 14.33 -1.17
N ASP A 265 -5.89 14.07 -0.78
CA ASP A 265 -5.05 15.03 -0.07
C ASP A 265 -4.81 16.32 -0.87
N ILE A 266 -4.68 16.16 -2.18
CA ILE A 266 -4.52 17.28 -3.11
C ILE A 266 -5.67 18.31 -3.02
N TYR A 267 -6.84 17.90 -2.52
CA TYR A 267 -8.00 18.77 -2.31
C TYR A 267 -8.15 19.27 -0.87
N SER A 268 -7.40 18.73 0.09
CA SER A 268 -7.42 19.13 1.52
C SER A 268 -6.20 19.92 1.99
N ASP A 269 -5.05 19.78 1.34
CA ASP A 269 -3.77 20.36 1.81
C ASP A 269 -3.52 21.82 1.35
N SER A 270 -4.43 22.41 0.56
CA SER A 270 -4.30 23.80 0.11
C SER A 270 -4.83 24.82 1.14
N GLU A 271 -4.26 26.03 1.14
CA GLU A 271 -4.75 27.16 1.94
C GLU A 271 -6.23 27.45 1.63
N PHE A 272 -6.60 27.43 0.34
CA PHE A 272 -8.00 27.57 -0.07
C PHE A 272 -8.90 26.49 0.53
N ALA A 273 -8.45 25.24 0.59
CA ALA A 273 -9.23 24.17 1.22
C ALA A 273 -9.44 24.43 2.71
N ARG A 274 -8.39 24.85 3.42
CA ARG A 274 -8.45 25.12 4.87
C ARG A 274 -9.29 26.34 5.20
N GLU A 275 -9.20 27.42 4.41
CA GLU A 275 -9.85 28.69 4.73
C GLU A 275 -11.24 28.87 4.12
N VAL A 276 -11.53 28.19 3.01
CA VAL A 276 -12.77 28.40 2.24
C VAL A 276 -13.65 27.16 2.20
N LEU A 277 -13.09 25.98 1.87
CA LEU A 277 -13.89 24.75 1.76
C LEU A 277 -14.21 24.15 3.13
N PHE A 278 -13.23 24.15 4.04
CA PHE A 278 -13.30 23.49 5.35
C PHE A 278 -12.92 24.41 6.52
N PRO A 279 -13.38 25.69 6.60
CA PRO A 279 -12.98 26.62 7.67
C PRO A 279 -13.43 26.18 9.07
N HIS A 280 -14.38 25.26 9.14
CA HIS A 280 -14.90 24.68 10.37
C HIS A 280 -14.09 23.46 10.85
N CYS A 281 -13.19 22.92 10.02
CA CYS A 281 -12.38 21.75 10.35
C CYS A 281 -11.02 22.19 10.90
N PRO A 282 -10.60 21.74 12.10
CA PRO A 282 -9.27 22.03 12.61
C PRO A 282 -8.18 21.57 11.65
N PRO A 283 -7.08 22.34 11.44
CA PRO A 283 -6.04 21.99 10.48
C PRO A 283 -5.43 20.59 10.69
N TYR A 284 -5.23 20.17 11.95
CA TYR A 284 -4.70 18.84 12.27
C TYR A 284 -5.64 17.70 11.85
N ALA A 285 -6.95 17.97 11.74
CA ALA A 285 -7.95 16.98 11.37
C ALA A 285 -8.10 16.84 9.84
N LEU A 286 -7.59 17.81 9.07
CA LEU A 286 -7.48 17.74 7.61
C LEU A 286 -6.21 17.02 7.15
N ASP A 287 -5.18 17.00 8.00
CA ASP A 287 -3.91 16.33 7.74
C ASP A 287 -4.09 14.84 7.40
N MET A 288 -3.43 14.39 6.34
CA MET A 288 -3.58 13.02 5.84
C MET A 288 -3.14 11.95 6.85
N ASP A 289 -2.10 12.21 7.66
CA ASP A 289 -1.63 11.25 8.66
C ASP A 289 -2.65 11.08 9.81
N TYR A 290 -3.45 12.11 10.09
CA TYR A 290 -4.59 12.02 10.98
C TYR A 290 -5.78 11.33 10.30
N ARG A 291 -6.21 11.81 9.13
CA ARG A 291 -7.39 11.28 8.41
C ARG A 291 -7.25 9.79 8.11
N ARG A 292 -6.07 9.32 7.69
CA ARG A 292 -5.84 7.91 7.34
C ARG A 292 -6.15 6.95 8.49
N GLN A 293 -5.90 7.33 9.74
CA GLN A 293 -6.21 6.48 10.89
C GLN A 293 -7.72 6.31 11.04
N LEU A 294 -8.48 7.40 10.88
CA LEU A 294 -9.94 7.37 10.91
C LEU A 294 -10.48 6.55 9.74
N LEU A 295 -9.96 6.78 8.53
CA LEU A 295 -10.39 6.05 7.32
C LEU A 295 -10.10 4.55 7.43
N LEU A 296 -8.92 4.15 7.90
CA LEU A 296 -8.58 2.74 8.08
C LEU A 296 -9.46 2.10 9.16
N LYS A 297 -9.67 2.76 10.32
CA LYS A 297 -10.60 2.26 11.33
C LYS A 297 -12.01 2.11 10.78
N GLU A 298 -12.50 3.12 10.06
CA GLU A 298 -13.83 3.14 9.44
C GLU A 298 -14.00 2.00 8.43
N ILE A 299 -13.11 1.90 7.44
CA ILE A 299 -13.22 0.95 6.33
C ILE A 299 -13.09 -0.49 6.85
N THR A 300 -12.11 -0.75 7.73
CA THR A 300 -11.84 -2.11 8.22
C THR A 300 -12.91 -2.59 9.19
N GLY A 301 -13.48 -1.70 10.03
CA GLY A 301 -14.61 -2.04 10.90
C GLY A 301 -15.91 -2.37 10.17
N TYR A 302 -16.02 -2.06 8.86
CA TYR A 302 -17.17 -2.50 8.06
C TYR A 302 -17.14 -3.98 7.70
N ASN A 303 -16.02 -4.69 7.84
CA ASN A 303 -15.91 -6.11 7.50
C ASN A 303 -16.54 -6.42 6.12
N ALA A 304 -16.28 -5.54 5.14
CA ALA A 304 -16.88 -5.62 3.81
C ALA A 304 -16.25 -6.73 2.97
N ASP A 305 -16.90 -7.21 1.92
CA ASP A 305 -16.29 -8.17 0.99
C ASP A 305 -15.84 -7.49 -0.31
N ILE A 306 -16.44 -6.35 -0.63
CA ILE A 306 -16.10 -5.47 -1.75
C ILE A 306 -16.02 -4.03 -1.23
N ILE A 307 -14.95 -3.31 -1.56
CA ILE A 307 -14.75 -1.91 -1.17
C ILE A 307 -14.42 -1.12 -2.43
N CYS A 308 -15.26 -0.17 -2.79
CA CYS A 308 -15.10 0.75 -3.91
C CYS A 308 -14.81 2.14 -3.38
N LEU A 309 -13.63 2.68 -3.68
CA LEU A 309 -13.16 3.95 -3.15
C LEU A 309 -12.99 4.98 -4.27
N GLN A 310 -13.26 6.24 -3.98
CA GLN A 310 -13.03 7.38 -4.88
C GLN A 310 -12.12 8.41 -4.21
N GLU A 311 -11.50 9.27 -5.02
CA GLU A 311 -10.51 10.25 -4.54
C GLU A 311 -9.36 9.62 -3.76
N VAL A 312 -8.85 8.51 -4.31
CA VAL A 312 -7.75 7.78 -3.70
C VAL A 312 -6.43 8.29 -4.27
N ASP A 313 -5.64 9.00 -3.46
CA ASP A 313 -4.28 9.38 -3.86
C ASP A 313 -3.43 8.13 -4.14
N ARG A 314 -2.62 8.19 -5.20
CA ARG A 314 -1.74 7.07 -5.60
C ARG A 314 -0.82 6.63 -4.48
N LYS A 315 -0.19 7.59 -3.78
CA LYS A 315 0.70 7.30 -2.67
C LYS A 315 -0.03 6.71 -1.47
N VAL A 316 -1.26 7.15 -1.19
CA VAL A 316 -2.08 6.60 -0.11
C VAL A 316 -2.52 5.17 -0.44
N PHE A 317 -2.87 4.90 -1.71
CA PHE A 317 -3.16 3.54 -2.16
C PHE A 317 -1.94 2.62 -2.00
N GLU A 318 -0.80 3.00 -2.57
CA GLU A 318 0.41 2.16 -2.64
C GLU A 318 1.03 1.92 -1.26
N ASN A 319 1.10 2.95 -0.43
CA ASN A 319 1.84 2.87 0.83
C ASN A 319 0.95 2.54 2.03
N GLU A 320 -0.36 2.83 1.98
CA GLU A 320 -1.24 2.70 3.16
C GLU A 320 -2.37 1.69 2.92
N LEU A 321 -3.28 1.97 1.98
CA LEU A 321 -4.51 1.19 1.82
C LEU A 321 -4.22 -0.24 1.34
N LEU A 322 -3.42 -0.40 0.28
CA LEU A 322 -3.14 -1.73 -0.27
C LEU A 322 -2.39 -2.61 0.74
N PRO A 323 -1.28 -2.18 1.37
CA PRO A 323 -0.62 -3.00 2.39
C PRO A 323 -1.51 -3.30 3.59
N SER A 324 -2.25 -2.30 4.10
CA SER A 324 -3.11 -2.48 5.29
C SER A 324 -4.27 -3.44 5.04
N LEU A 325 -4.94 -3.32 3.88
CA LEU A 325 -6.05 -4.21 3.53
C LEU A 325 -5.53 -5.59 3.10
N ASP A 326 -4.32 -5.72 2.56
CA ASP A 326 -3.70 -7.02 2.26
C ASP A 326 -3.47 -7.85 3.53
N LEU A 327 -3.03 -7.22 4.62
CA LEU A 327 -2.94 -7.87 5.94
C LEU A 327 -4.29 -8.42 6.42
N LEU A 328 -5.39 -7.80 6.01
CA LEU A 328 -6.75 -8.20 6.35
C LEU A 328 -7.40 -9.13 5.30
N GLY A 329 -6.63 -9.66 4.36
CA GLY A 329 -7.12 -10.65 3.40
C GLY A 329 -7.73 -10.07 2.12
N TYR A 330 -7.61 -8.76 1.88
CA TYR A 330 -8.08 -8.14 0.65
C TYR A 330 -7.00 -8.14 -0.44
N THR A 331 -7.43 -7.94 -1.67
CA THR A 331 -6.58 -7.57 -2.80
C THR A 331 -7.31 -6.50 -3.59
N GLY A 332 -6.59 -5.58 -4.24
CA GLY A 332 -7.23 -4.50 -4.97
C GLY A 332 -6.31 -3.83 -5.98
N SER A 333 -6.91 -2.95 -6.78
CA SER A 333 -6.21 -2.16 -7.80
C SER A 333 -6.74 -0.73 -7.84
N LEU A 334 -5.90 0.18 -8.34
CA LEU A 334 -6.19 1.61 -8.50
C LEU A 334 -6.21 1.98 -9.99
N LYS A 335 -7.23 2.73 -10.41
CA LYS A 335 -7.26 3.43 -11.69
C LYS A 335 -7.20 4.94 -11.46
N VAL A 336 -6.06 5.54 -11.79
CA VAL A 336 -5.84 6.99 -11.70
C VAL A 336 -6.54 7.76 -12.83
N LYS A 337 -6.96 8.99 -12.56
CA LYS A 337 -7.56 9.90 -13.56
C LYS A 337 -6.50 10.53 -14.44
N GLY A 338 -6.54 10.26 -15.75
CA GLY A 338 -5.55 10.76 -16.71
C GLY A 338 -4.16 10.13 -16.54
N GLN A 339 -3.27 10.35 -17.52
CA GLN A 339 -1.97 9.65 -17.58
C GLN A 339 -1.02 10.00 -16.42
N GLN A 340 -1.11 11.24 -15.91
CA GLN A 340 -0.28 11.74 -14.80
C GLN A 340 -1.09 11.96 -13.51
N GLY A 341 -2.26 11.33 -13.39
CA GLY A 341 -3.17 11.53 -12.26
C GLY A 341 -2.55 11.23 -10.90
N CYS A 342 -2.75 12.14 -9.95
CA CYS A 342 -2.35 11.97 -8.55
C CYS A 342 -3.36 11.15 -7.74
N GLU A 343 -4.63 11.14 -8.15
CA GLU A 343 -5.72 10.38 -7.52
C GLU A 343 -6.55 9.58 -8.53
N GLY A 344 -7.42 8.70 -8.01
CA GLY A 344 -8.40 8.00 -8.82
C GLY A 344 -9.40 7.19 -8.03
N VAL A 345 -9.81 6.07 -8.60
CA VAL A 345 -10.77 5.14 -8.02
C VAL A 345 -10.12 3.78 -7.78
N ALA A 346 -10.47 3.12 -6.67
CA ALA A 346 -9.93 1.82 -6.32
C ALA A 346 -11.04 0.80 -6.03
N ILE A 347 -10.78 -0.47 -6.33
CA ILE A 347 -11.63 -1.60 -5.95
C ILE A 347 -10.78 -2.58 -5.18
N PHE A 348 -11.25 -2.96 -3.99
CA PHE A 348 -10.73 -4.07 -3.20
C PHE A 348 -11.78 -5.18 -3.07
N ILE A 349 -11.32 -6.43 -3.08
CA ILE A 349 -12.14 -7.61 -2.82
C ILE A 349 -11.48 -8.48 -1.76
N HIS A 350 -12.29 -9.15 -0.95
CA HIS A 350 -11.79 -10.11 0.02
C HIS A 350 -11.44 -11.44 -0.68
N ARG A 351 -10.20 -11.91 -0.52
CA ARG A 351 -9.66 -13.09 -1.22
C ARG A 351 -10.40 -14.39 -0.90
N ASP A 352 -10.93 -14.53 0.32
CA ASP A 352 -11.75 -15.68 0.67
C ASP A 352 -13.06 -15.81 -0.11
N LYS A 353 -13.63 -14.72 -0.63
CA LYS A 353 -14.93 -14.75 -1.32
C LYS A 353 -14.85 -14.64 -2.83
N PHE A 354 -13.86 -13.90 -3.32
CA PHE A 354 -13.80 -13.53 -4.71
C PHE A 354 -12.40 -13.70 -5.26
N ARG A 355 -12.34 -14.18 -6.50
CA ARG A 355 -11.11 -14.21 -7.30
C ARG A 355 -11.28 -13.32 -8.52
N ILE A 356 -10.29 -12.48 -8.78
CA ILE A 356 -10.25 -11.63 -9.98
C ILE A 356 -10.14 -12.51 -11.23
N VAL A 357 -11.00 -12.27 -12.21
CA VAL A 357 -11.02 -12.95 -13.51
C VAL A 357 -10.49 -12.04 -14.61
N SER A 358 -10.98 -10.80 -14.68
CA SER A 358 -10.50 -9.79 -15.61
C SER A 358 -10.67 -8.38 -15.04
N GLN A 359 -9.89 -7.43 -15.57
CA GLN A 359 -9.99 -6.00 -15.26
C GLN A 359 -9.89 -5.21 -16.56
N GLU A 360 -10.85 -4.31 -16.80
CA GLU A 360 -11.04 -3.60 -18.07
C GLU A 360 -11.35 -2.13 -17.81
N ASP A 361 -10.37 -1.37 -17.34
CA ASP A 361 -10.56 0.04 -16.98
C ASP A 361 -10.49 0.97 -18.18
N VAL A 362 -11.32 2.01 -18.20
CA VAL A 362 -11.40 2.96 -19.33
C VAL A 362 -11.36 4.42 -18.89
N SER A 363 -10.81 5.27 -19.74
CA SER A 363 -11.11 6.70 -19.74
C SER A 363 -12.46 6.90 -20.42
N LEU A 364 -13.41 7.54 -19.73
CA LEU A 364 -14.77 7.69 -20.27
C LEU A 364 -14.80 8.57 -21.52
N THR A 365 -13.95 9.60 -21.57
CA THR A 365 -13.83 10.47 -22.75
C THR A 365 -13.28 9.70 -23.94
N GLU A 366 -12.16 8.98 -23.75
CA GLU A 366 -11.56 8.19 -24.83
C GLU A 366 -12.53 7.14 -25.36
N MET A 367 -13.24 6.45 -24.46
CA MET A 367 -14.23 5.45 -24.83
C MET A 367 -15.40 6.08 -25.60
N MET A 368 -15.96 7.19 -25.11
CA MET A 368 -17.08 7.87 -25.78
C MET A 368 -16.71 8.28 -27.21
N LEU A 369 -15.46 8.72 -27.43
CA LEU A 369 -14.99 9.22 -28.72
C LEU A 369 -14.54 8.12 -29.69
N SER A 370 -14.07 6.97 -29.19
CA SER A 370 -13.46 5.93 -30.03
C SER A 370 -14.31 4.67 -30.17
N ASP A 371 -15.12 4.31 -29.18
CA ASP A 371 -15.87 3.05 -29.18
C ASP A 371 -17.10 3.14 -30.10
N PRO A 372 -17.29 2.19 -31.05
CA PRO A 372 -18.47 2.14 -31.91
C PRO A 372 -19.80 2.09 -31.14
N ALA A 373 -19.81 1.48 -29.95
CA ALA A 373 -20.97 1.42 -29.07
C ALA A 373 -21.39 2.81 -28.56
N CYS A 374 -20.52 3.84 -28.66
CA CYS A 374 -20.80 5.22 -28.26
C CYS A 374 -21.03 6.18 -29.44
N SER A 375 -21.22 5.66 -30.66
CA SER A 375 -21.29 6.47 -31.89
C SER A 375 -22.39 7.54 -31.91
N ASP A 376 -23.56 7.29 -31.33
CA ASP A 376 -24.66 8.25 -31.15
C ASP A 376 -24.36 9.31 -30.07
N LEU A 377 -23.73 8.93 -28.96
CA LEU A 377 -23.23 9.89 -27.95
C LEU A 377 -22.23 10.84 -28.60
N ARG A 378 -21.24 10.27 -29.30
CA ARG A 378 -20.21 11.01 -30.04
C ARG A 378 -20.83 11.96 -31.06
N ALA A 379 -21.71 11.46 -31.92
CA ALA A 379 -22.38 12.28 -32.93
C ALA A 379 -23.23 13.41 -32.33
N SER A 380 -23.75 13.24 -31.11
CA SER A 380 -24.49 14.29 -30.41
C SER A 380 -23.56 15.36 -29.84
N VAL A 381 -22.40 14.97 -29.32
CA VAL A 381 -21.37 15.88 -28.78
C VAL A 381 -20.64 16.64 -29.89
N GLU A 382 -20.30 15.99 -31.01
CA GLU A 382 -19.59 16.60 -32.17
C GLU A 382 -20.41 17.75 -32.82
N LYS A 383 -21.73 17.72 -32.70
CA LYS A 383 -22.62 18.82 -33.14
C LYS A 383 -22.51 20.06 -32.25
N LEU A 384 -21.87 19.95 -31.09
CA LEU A 384 -21.77 20.98 -30.06
C LEU A 384 -20.28 21.24 -29.74
N PRO A 385 -19.54 22.02 -30.55
CA PRO A 385 -18.09 22.16 -30.44
C PRO A 385 -17.59 22.61 -29.06
N LYS A 386 -18.35 23.46 -28.37
CA LYS A 386 -18.00 23.91 -27.01
C LYS A 386 -18.16 22.81 -25.96
N LEU A 387 -19.15 21.93 -26.13
CA LEU A 387 -19.31 20.75 -25.28
C LEU A 387 -18.23 19.73 -25.59
N GLN A 388 -17.91 19.51 -26.86
CA GLN A 388 -16.80 18.63 -27.28
C GLN A 388 -15.48 19.06 -26.63
N ALA A 389 -15.10 20.33 -26.76
CA ALA A 389 -13.88 20.84 -26.12
C ALA A 389 -13.88 20.63 -24.59
N LYS A 390 -15.03 20.84 -23.92
CA LYS A 390 -15.15 20.56 -22.48
C LYS A 390 -14.97 19.09 -22.14
N MET A 391 -15.51 18.19 -22.97
CA MET A 391 -15.39 16.74 -22.82
C MET A 391 -13.95 16.27 -23.04
N ASP A 392 -13.25 16.79 -24.05
CA ASP A 392 -11.86 16.46 -24.38
C ASP A 392 -10.90 16.73 -23.21
N GLU A 393 -11.21 17.72 -22.38
CA GLU A 393 -10.45 18.04 -21.17
C GLU A 393 -10.80 17.17 -19.95
N ARG A 394 -11.82 16.30 -20.03
CA ARG A 394 -12.24 15.47 -18.90
C ARG A 394 -11.40 14.20 -18.85
N SER A 395 -10.82 13.93 -17.68
CA SER A 395 -10.02 12.75 -17.39
C SER A 395 -10.75 11.70 -16.54
N THR A 396 -12.09 11.77 -16.47
CA THR A 396 -12.91 10.84 -15.69
C THR A 396 -12.71 9.40 -16.18
N VAL A 397 -12.53 8.49 -15.23
CA VAL A 397 -12.31 7.06 -15.49
C VAL A 397 -13.45 6.21 -14.94
N LEU A 398 -13.60 5.02 -15.51
CA LEU A 398 -14.40 3.94 -14.97
C LEU A 398 -13.47 2.74 -14.74
N GLN A 399 -13.39 2.27 -13.51
CA GLN A 399 -12.72 1.03 -13.17
C GLN A 399 -13.73 -0.11 -13.26
N THR A 400 -13.38 -1.19 -13.95
CA THR A 400 -14.22 -2.40 -13.99
C THR A 400 -13.42 -3.66 -13.73
N MET A 401 -13.95 -4.51 -12.85
CA MET A 401 -13.31 -5.75 -12.41
C MET A 401 -14.34 -6.87 -12.40
N VAL A 402 -14.12 -7.91 -13.19
CA VAL A 402 -14.94 -9.12 -13.14
C VAL A 402 -14.32 -10.09 -12.15
N VAL A 403 -15.13 -10.54 -11.20
CA VAL A 403 -14.74 -11.49 -10.16
C VAL A 403 -15.63 -12.73 -10.17
N GLU A 404 -15.07 -13.88 -9.83
CA GLU A 404 -15.80 -15.13 -9.61
C GLU A 404 -15.96 -15.38 -8.12
N SER A 405 -17.17 -15.81 -7.70
CA SER A 405 -17.40 -16.26 -6.32
C SER A 405 -16.70 -17.59 -6.05
N LEU A 406 -15.96 -17.66 -4.94
CA LEU A 406 -15.32 -18.90 -4.48
C LEU A 406 -16.30 -19.85 -3.79
N GLN A 407 -17.37 -19.31 -3.19
CA GLN A 407 -18.44 -20.08 -2.54
C GLN A 407 -19.47 -20.59 -3.56
N GLN A 408 -19.72 -19.83 -4.62
CA GLN A 408 -20.72 -20.14 -5.66
C GLN A 408 -20.04 -20.18 -7.03
N ARG A 409 -19.28 -21.25 -7.29
CA ARG A 409 -18.54 -21.44 -8.55
C ARG A 409 -19.44 -21.25 -9.78
N GLY A 410 -18.91 -20.58 -10.80
CA GLY A 410 -19.67 -20.24 -12.02
C GLY A 410 -20.60 -19.03 -11.89
N LYS A 411 -20.64 -18.37 -10.72
CA LYS A 411 -21.27 -17.05 -10.57
C LYS A 411 -20.24 -15.93 -10.55
N TYR A 412 -20.53 -14.89 -11.31
CA TYR A 412 -19.63 -13.77 -11.55
C TYR A 412 -20.28 -12.45 -11.13
N LEU A 413 -19.45 -11.50 -10.70
CA LEU A 413 -19.83 -10.10 -10.51
C LEU A 413 -18.94 -9.22 -11.38
N CYS A 414 -19.53 -8.31 -12.14
CA CYS A 414 -18.84 -7.17 -12.72
C CYS A 414 -18.94 -6.00 -11.73
N LEU A 415 -17.83 -5.71 -11.07
CA LEU A 415 -17.70 -4.58 -10.16
C LEU A 415 -17.30 -3.37 -11.00
N ALA A 416 -18.03 -2.27 -10.86
CA ALA A 416 -17.76 -1.01 -11.52
C ALA A 416 -17.64 0.10 -10.48
N ASN A 417 -16.65 0.98 -10.65
CA ASN A 417 -16.42 2.11 -9.76
C ASN A 417 -16.02 3.35 -10.56
N THR A 418 -16.63 4.50 -10.26
CA THR A 418 -16.32 5.78 -10.92
C THR A 418 -16.45 6.97 -9.98
N HIS A 419 -15.90 8.10 -10.41
CA HIS A 419 -16.12 9.41 -9.79
C HIS A 419 -16.41 10.42 -10.90
N LEU A 420 -17.70 10.72 -11.10
CA LEU A 420 -18.18 11.56 -12.19
C LEU A 420 -17.89 13.04 -11.98
N TYR A 421 -18.03 13.83 -13.04
CA TYR A 421 -17.66 15.24 -13.01
C TYR A 421 -18.43 16.08 -11.97
N PHE A 422 -17.68 16.77 -11.12
CA PHE A 422 -18.18 17.45 -9.92
C PHE A 422 -19.02 18.71 -10.18
N HIS A 423 -18.84 19.40 -11.30
CA HIS A 423 -19.38 20.76 -11.45
C HIS A 423 -20.93 20.76 -11.38
N PRO A 424 -21.57 21.54 -10.48
CA PRO A 424 -23.01 21.43 -10.23
C PRO A 424 -23.87 21.58 -11.49
N ALA A 425 -23.54 22.54 -12.35
CA ALA A 425 -24.27 22.83 -13.60
C ALA A 425 -24.00 21.85 -14.76
N ALA A 426 -23.24 20.78 -14.56
CA ALA A 426 -22.79 19.87 -15.60
C ALA A 426 -23.54 18.52 -15.63
N SER A 427 -24.85 18.54 -15.37
CA SER A 427 -25.69 17.33 -15.40
C SER A 427 -25.62 16.61 -16.75
N HIS A 428 -25.62 17.33 -17.88
CA HIS A 428 -25.45 16.75 -19.23
C HIS A 428 -24.13 15.98 -19.38
N VAL A 429 -23.02 16.52 -18.84
CA VAL A 429 -21.71 15.83 -18.84
C VAL A 429 -21.78 14.54 -18.03
N ARG A 430 -22.32 14.60 -16.82
CA ARG A 430 -22.49 13.41 -15.97
C ARG A 430 -23.39 12.37 -16.62
N LEU A 431 -24.43 12.79 -17.32
CA LEU A 431 -25.32 11.88 -18.03
C LEU A 431 -24.63 11.20 -19.23
N LEU A 432 -23.83 11.93 -20.00
CA LEU A 432 -22.98 11.34 -21.05
C LEU A 432 -21.98 10.33 -20.46
N GLN A 433 -21.29 10.71 -19.38
CA GLN A 433 -20.36 9.82 -18.68
C GLN A 433 -21.06 8.56 -18.13
N GLY A 434 -22.24 8.72 -17.54
CA GLY A 434 -23.05 7.60 -17.05
C GLY A 434 -23.49 6.67 -18.18
N ALA A 435 -23.94 7.21 -19.32
CA ALA A 435 -24.32 6.43 -20.48
C ALA A 435 -23.14 5.64 -21.07
N THR A 436 -21.99 6.28 -21.23
CA THR A 436 -20.74 5.63 -21.64
C THR A 436 -20.38 4.51 -20.67
N SER A 437 -20.51 4.75 -19.36
CA SER A 437 -20.19 3.75 -18.33
C SER A 437 -21.07 2.50 -18.44
N VAL A 438 -22.38 2.67 -18.61
CA VAL A 438 -23.29 1.52 -18.76
C VAL A 438 -22.95 0.70 -19.99
N ARG A 439 -22.67 1.35 -21.12
CA ARG A 439 -22.30 0.67 -22.37
C ARG A 439 -21.01 -0.12 -22.23
N HIS A 440 -20.05 0.40 -21.47
CA HIS A 440 -18.81 -0.32 -21.15
C HIS A 440 -19.09 -1.57 -20.34
N ILE A 441 -19.84 -1.42 -19.25
CA ILE A 441 -20.21 -2.53 -18.35
C ILE A 441 -20.95 -3.62 -19.15
N GLU A 442 -21.87 -3.24 -20.03
CA GLU A 442 -22.57 -4.19 -20.91
C GLU A 442 -21.60 -4.92 -21.86
N ALA A 443 -20.61 -4.21 -22.42
CA ALA A 443 -19.59 -4.82 -23.26
C ALA A 443 -18.73 -5.83 -22.48
N VAL A 444 -18.29 -5.47 -21.26
CA VAL A 444 -17.53 -6.35 -20.34
C VAL A 444 -18.35 -7.59 -19.94
N CYS A 445 -19.66 -7.43 -19.70
CA CYS A 445 -20.52 -8.55 -19.31
C CYS A 445 -20.89 -9.47 -20.48
N ARG A 446 -20.91 -8.96 -21.71
CA ARG A 446 -21.43 -9.67 -22.90
C ARG A 446 -20.77 -11.03 -23.16
N PRO A 447 -19.43 -11.19 -23.11
CA PRO A 447 -18.79 -12.50 -23.30
C PRO A 447 -19.25 -13.55 -22.29
N TYR A 448 -19.46 -13.16 -21.03
CA TYR A 448 -19.93 -14.05 -19.97
C TYR A 448 -21.37 -14.51 -20.24
N ILE A 449 -22.25 -13.59 -20.61
CA ILE A 449 -23.65 -13.89 -20.94
C ILE A 449 -23.74 -14.79 -22.18
N GLN A 450 -22.94 -14.53 -23.22
CA GLN A 450 -22.90 -15.35 -24.43
C GLN A 450 -22.39 -16.78 -24.17
N GLN A 451 -21.52 -16.95 -23.17
CA GLN A 451 -21.06 -18.26 -22.70
C GLN A 451 -22.06 -18.95 -21.75
N GLY A 452 -23.23 -18.37 -21.51
CA GLY A 452 -24.22 -18.90 -20.56
C GLY A 452 -23.82 -18.78 -19.10
N LYS A 453 -22.81 -17.95 -18.76
CA LYS A 453 -22.38 -17.73 -17.38
C LYS A 453 -23.34 -16.78 -16.66
N SER A 454 -23.55 -17.00 -15.36
CA SER A 454 -24.33 -16.10 -14.51
C SER A 454 -23.45 -14.93 -14.06
N ILE A 455 -23.74 -13.73 -14.57
CA ILE A 455 -23.03 -12.50 -14.18
C ILE A 455 -24.03 -11.44 -13.69
N ALA A 456 -23.74 -10.83 -12.54
CA ALA A 456 -24.44 -9.64 -12.03
C ALA A 456 -23.47 -8.45 -11.95
N VAL A 457 -24.00 -7.26 -11.69
CA VAL A 457 -23.22 -6.02 -11.71
C VAL A 457 -23.37 -5.29 -10.38
N VAL A 458 -22.27 -4.74 -9.87
CA VAL A 458 -22.31 -3.80 -8.75
C VAL A 458 -21.66 -2.52 -9.26
N PHE A 459 -22.43 -1.43 -9.37
CA PHE A 459 -21.92 -0.15 -9.85
C PHE A 459 -21.91 0.87 -8.72
N CYS A 460 -20.74 0.98 -8.09
CA CYS A 460 -20.44 1.97 -7.07
C CYS A 460 -19.89 3.25 -7.69
N GLY A 461 -19.93 4.34 -6.94
CA GLY A 461 -19.23 5.55 -7.33
C GLY A 461 -19.71 6.79 -6.62
N ASP A 462 -18.90 7.84 -6.72
CA ASP A 462 -19.38 9.20 -6.51
C ASP A 462 -19.92 9.73 -7.84
N PHE A 463 -21.24 9.71 -7.97
CA PHE A 463 -21.90 10.14 -9.20
C PHE A 463 -22.05 11.66 -9.28
N ASN A 464 -21.66 12.42 -8.24
CA ASN A 464 -21.88 13.87 -8.14
C ASN A 464 -23.30 14.29 -8.55
N SER A 465 -24.28 13.44 -8.23
CA SER A 465 -25.65 13.59 -8.71
C SER A 465 -26.68 13.25 -7.64
N SER A 466 -27.71 14.09 -7.54
CA SER A 466 -28.84 13.85 -6.66
C SER A 466 -29.81 12.80 -7.24
N PRO A 467 -30.70 12.21 -6.42
CA PRO A 467 -31.69 11.23 -6.88
C PRO A 467 -32.64 11.71 -7.99
N SER A 468 -32.79 13.03 -8.19
CA SER A 468 -33.66 13.61 -9.23
C SER A 468 -32.96 13.79 -10.58
N GLN A 469 -31.64 13.60 -10.66
CA GLN A 469 -30.89 13.84 -11.88
C GLN A 469 -30.95 12.67 -12.87
N GLY A 470 -30.69 12.99 -14.13
CA GLY A 470 -30.86 12.16 -15.31
C GLY A 470 -30.04 10.89 -15.26
N ILE A 471 -28.87 10.88 -14.60
CA ILE A 471 -28.10 9.65 -14.42
C ILE A 471 -28.85 8.62 -13.57
N VAL A 472 -29.49 9.05 -12.48
CA VAL A 472 -30.30 8.14 -11.66
C VAL A 472 -31.50 7.68 -12.46
N GLN A 473 -32.12 8.56 -13.25
CA GLN A 473 -33.18 8.15 -14.17
C GLN A 473 -32.70 7.13 -15.22
N LEU A 474 -31.52 7.33 -15.81
CA LEU A 474 -30.92 6.39 -16.77
C LEU A 474 -30.77 5.01 -16.14
N MET A 475 -30.16 4.94 -14.96
CA MET A 475 -29.88 3.68 -14.26
C MET A 475 -31.16 2.97 -13.79
N THR A 476 -32.16 3.73 -13.31
CA THR A 476 -33.35 3.17 -12.65
C THR A 476 -34.53 2.95 -13.59
N LYS A 477 -34.75 3.84 -14.55
CA LYS A 477 -35.85 3.76 -15.52
C LYS A 477 -35.42 3.24 -16.88
N LYS A 478 -34.11 3.01 -17.10
CA LYS A 478 -33.55 2.52 -18.35
C LYS A 478 -33.84 3.43 -19.54
N ASN A 479 -34.20 4.69 -19.28
CA ASN A 479 -34.53 5.65 -20.32
C ASN A 479 -34.42 7.08 -19.79
N VAL A 480 -33.70 7.92 -20.53
CA VAL A 480 -33.77 9.38 -20.38
C VAL A 480 -34.36 9.96 -21.66
N PRO A 481 -35.52 10.64 -21.59
CA PRO A 481 -36.11 11.34 -22.74
C PRO A 481 -35.18 12.41 -23.30
N GLN A 482 -35.32 12.69 -24.60
CA GLN A 482 -34.54 13.74 -25.28
C GLN A 482 -34.77 15.14 -24.69
N ASP A 483 -35.95 15.40 -24.14
CA ASP A 483 -36.37 16.69 -23.56
C ASP A 483 -36.12 16.76 -22.05
N TYR A 484 -35.39 15.80 -21.48
CA TYR A 484 -35.09 15.79 -20.05
C TYR A 484 -34.22 17.01 -19.67
N GLY A 485 -34.59 17.69 -18.58
CA GLY A 485 -34.02 18.99 -18.20
C GLY A 485 -32.51 18.99 -17.90
N ASP A 486 -31.90 17.83 -17.66
CA ASP A 486 -30.45 17.75 -17.50
C ASP A 486 -29.68 17.94 -18.82
N TRP A 487 -30.32 17.71 -19.98
CA TRP A 487 -29.68 17.94 -21.26
C TRP A 487 -29.38 19.41 -21.49
N SER A 488 -30.29 20.30 -21.06
CA SER A 488 -30.20 21.76 -21.11
C SER A 488 -29.35 22.38 -20.00
N SER A 489 -28.63 21.60 -19.20
CA SER A 489 -27.87 22.14 -18.08
C SER A 489 -26.60 22.91 -18.53
N GLY A 490 -26.15 23.86 -17.72
CA GLY A 490 -24.93 24.65 -17.96
C GLY A 490 -25.21 26.06 -18.51
N LYS A 491 -24.22 26.95 -18.43
CA LYS A 491 -24.36 28.37 -18.82
C LYS A 491 -24.70 28.57 -20.31
N GLU A 492 -24.37 27.59 -21.14
CA GLU A 492 -24.55 27.64 -22.59
C GLU A 492 -25.86 26.97 -23.05
N ASN A 493 -26.65 26.39 -22.13
CA ASN A 493 -27.91 25.70 -22.42
C ASN A 493 -27.78 24.70 -23.58
N TYR A 494 -26.86 23.74 -23.43
CA TYR A 494 -26.62 22.74 -24.47
C TYR A 494 -27.90 21.96 -24.78
N GLN A 495 -28.27 21.80 -26.04
CA GLN A 495 -29.43 20.99 -26.40
C GLN A 495 -28.96 19.64 -26.95
N VAL A 496 -28.49 18.77 -26.05
CA VAL A 496 -27.98 17.44 -26.45
C VAL A 496 -29.09 16.59 -27.08
N ASN A 497 -30.33 16.72 -26.58
CA ASN A 497 -31.55 16.16 -27.17
C ASN A 497 -31.42 14.68 -27.59
N LEU A 498 -30.87 13.85 -26.70
CA LEU A 498 -30.61 12.44 -26.97
C LEU A 498 -31.48 11.54 -26.08
N ALA A 499 -32.24 10.65 -26.71
CA ALA A 499 -32.94 9.58 -26.01
C ALA A 499 -31.94 8.47 -25.65
N LEU A 500 -31.94 8.03 -24.39
CA LEU A 500 -31.01 7.00 -23.90
C LEU A 500 -31.76 5.76 -23.39
N PRO A 501 -32.32 4.91 -24.28
CA PRO A 501 -32.87 3.63 -23.87
C PRO A 501 -31.75 2.64 -23.50
N LEU A 502 -31.90 1.94 -22.38
CA LEU A 502 -31.08 0.79 -22.01
C LEU A 502 -31.87 -0.51 -22.23
N PRO A 503 -31.22 -1.62 -22.65
CA PRO A 503 -31.87 -2.91 -22.82
C PRO A 503 -32.63 -3.37 -21.56
N SER A 504 -33.81 -3.95 -21.75
CA SER A 504 -34.74 -4.33 -20.68
C SER A 504 -34.20 -5.36 -19.68
N LYS A 505 -33.13 -6.09 -20.03
CA LYS A 505 -32.56 -7.21 -19.25
C LYS A 505 -31.64 -6.81 -18.08
N TYR A 506 -31.31 -5.52 -17.95
CA TYR A 506 -30.36 -5.06 -16.92
C TYR A 506 -31.04 -4.12 -15.94
N THR A 507 -30.91 -4.39 -14.64
CA THR A 507 -31.26 -3.53 -13.46
C THR A 507 -32.59 -3.78 -12.73
N LYS A 508 -32.45 -3.90 -11.40
CA LYS A 508 -33.45 -3.59 -10.36
C LYS A 508 -32.77 -2.66 -9.36
N TYR A 509 -33.31 -1.46 -9.19
CA TYR A 509 -32.83 -0.47 -8.23
C TYR A 509 -33.31 -0.81 -6.82
N SER A 510 -32.40 -0.87 -5.84
CA SER A 510 -32.75 -0.86 -4.42
C SER A 510 -32.52 0.55 -3.86
N LYS A 511 -33.59 1.23 -3.47
CA LYS A 511 -33.47 2.42 -2.61
C LYS A 511 -32.76 2.03 -1.32
N PRO A 512 -31.90 2.89 -0.74
CA PRO A 512 -31.40 2.69 0.61
C PRO A 512 -32.52 3.00 1.61
N ASN A 513 -33.48 2.09 1.75
CA ASN A 513 -34.33 2.01 2.93
C ASN A 513 -34.12 0.61 3.49
N ASN A 514 -33.56 0.57 4.71
CA ASN A 514 -33.44 -0.56 5.63
C ASN A 514 -33.74 -1.95 5.05
N SER A 515 -32.68 -2.78 4.99
CA SER A 515 -32.71 -4.24 4.94
C SER A 515 -33.63 -4.89 3.91
N HIS A 516 -33.11 -5.68 2.98
CA HIS A 516 -33.55 -7.07 2.70
C HIS A 516 -32.93 -7.63 1.41
N HIS A 517 -32.74 -8.94 1.45
CA HIS A 517 -32.09 -9.85 0.50
C HIS A 517 -32.39 -9.63 -0.99
N LEU A 518 -31.37 -9.86 -1.81
CA LEU A 518 -31.54 -10.14 -3.25
C LEU A 518 -30.79 -11.42 -3.62
N ALA A 519 -31.55 -12.46 -3.96
CA ALA A 519 -31.04 -13.68 -4.57
C ALA A 519 -30.41 -13.37 -5.95
N ILE A 520 -29.26 -13.99 -6.23
CA ILE A 520 -28.53 -13.89 -7.50
C ILE A 520 -29.26 -14.75 -8.54
N GLU A 521 -30.26 -14.16 -9.18
CA GLU A 521 -30.86 -14.62 -10.42
C GLU A 521 -31.06 -13.38 -11.30
N GLU A 522 -30.49 -13.44 -12.52
CA GLU A 522 -30.40 -12.39 -13.55
C GLU A 522 -29.51 -11.16 -13.22
N ALA A 523 -28.95 -10.54 -14.27
CA ALA A 523 -28.00 -9.44 -14.20
C ALA A 523 -28.60 -8.19 -13.53
N LYS A 524 -28.44 -8.09 -12.22
CA LYS A 524 -28.86 -6.94 -11.39
C LYS A 524 -27.68 -5.97 -11.28
N ILE A 525 -27.89 -4.68 -11.59
CA ILE A 525 -26.98 -3.58 -11.23
C ILE A 525 -27.41 -3.06 -9.85
N LEU A 526 -26.54 -3.17 -8.84
CA LEU A 526 -26.72 -2.55 -7.53
C LEU A 526 -26.06 -1.16 -7.53
N PHE A 527 -26.76 -0.13 -7.04
CA PHE A 527 -26.28 1.25 -6.94
C PHE A 527 -26.12 1.62 -5.47
N LEU A 528 -24.93 2.09 -5.09
CA LEU A 528 -24.56 2.43 -3.71
C LEU A 528 -23.96 3.83 -3.63
#